data_AF-A2BPI7-F1
#
_entry.id   AF-A2BPI7-F1
#
_cell.length_a   1.000
_cell.length_b   1.000
_cell.length_c   1.000
_cell.angle_alpha   90.00
_cell.angle_beta   90.00
_cell.angle_gamma   90.00
#
_symmetry.space_group_name_H-M   'P 1'
#
loop_
_entity.id
_entity.type
_entity.pdbx_description
1 polymer ?
#
loop_
_entity_poly.entity_id
_entity_poly.type
_entity_poly.pdbx_seq_one_letter_code
_entity_poly.pdbx_strand_id
1 'polypeptide(L)'
;MDRYLKSSEASKLLGISSSSLWELKSTKVLEAGKHWIYVTGKPRSNVLFNIDQIRQWQIDMTKYIESPERDIKAEKQISNLED
;
A
#
# COMPACT_ATOMS: atom_id res chain seq x y z
N MET A 1 -15.83 -9.29 -7.20
CA MET A 1 -15.63 -8.30 -8.28
C MET A 1 -14.81 -7.18 -7.66
N ASP A 2 -13.62 -6.94 -8.20
CA ASP A 2 -12.68 -5.99 -7.62
C ASP A 2 -13.23 -4.57 -7.65
N ARG A 3 -13.27 -3.91 -6.49
CA ARG A 3 -13.87 -2.58 -6.37
C ARG A 3 -12.84 -1.49 -6.66
N TYR A 4 -12.94 -0.89 -7.84
CA TYR A 4 -12.10 0.23 -8.27
C TYR A 4 -12.80 1.57 -8.08
N LEU A 5 -12.23 2.47 -7.28
CA LEU A 5 -12.82 3.78 -6.96
C LEU A 5 -11.83 4.93 -7.12
N LYS A 6 -12.35 6.16 -7.26
CA LYS A 6 -11.53 7.37 -7.24
C LYS A 6 -10.94 7.59 -5.84
N SER A 7 -9.85 8.38 -5.76
CA SER A 7 -9.14 8.61 -4.49
C SER A 7 -10.04 9.11 -3.36
N SER A 8 -11.03 9.97 -3.65
CA SER A 8 -11.94 10.55 -2.65
C SER A 8 -12.88 9.53 -2.01
N GLU A 9 -13.34 8.54 -2.76
CA GLU A 9 -14.19 7.46 -2.27
C GLU A 9 -13.34 6.38 -1.63
N ALA A 10 -12.21 6.05 -2.25
CA ALA A 10 -11.23 5.10 -1.74
C ALA A 10 -10.72 5.51 -0.35
N SER A 11 -10.40 6.80 -0.16
CA SER A 11 -9.94 7.33 1.13
C SER A 11 -10.94 7.09 2.24
N LYS A 12 -12.24 7.26 1.96
CA LYS A 12 -13.30 7.06 2.96
C LYS A 12 -13.42 5.59 3.35
N LEU A 13 -13.32 4.67 2.39
CA LEU A 13 -13.45 3.23 2.66
C LEU A 13 -12.20 2.62 3.28
N LEU A 14 -11.02 3.13 2.96
CA LEU A 14 -9.73 2.61 3.45
C LEU A 14 -9.28 3.27 4.76
N GLY A 15 -9.96 4.34 5.20
CA GLY A 15 -9.61 5.07 6.42
C GLY A 15 -8.29 5.83 6.34
N ILE A 16 -7.82 6.16 5.12
CA ILE A 16 -6.57 6.91 4.89
C ILE A 16 -6.82 8.11 3.99
N SER A 17 -5.97 9.14 4.09
CA SER A 17 -6.16 10.34 3.27
C SER A 17 -5.97 10.06 1.78
N SER A 18 -6.62 10.86 0.93
CA SER A 18 -6.36 10.82 -0.52
C SER A 18 -4.89 11.10 -0.85
N SER A 19 -4.24 12.01 -0.11
CA SER A 19 -2.82 12.33 -0.29
C SER A 19 -1.93 11.12 -0.01
N SER A 20 -2.23 10.37 1.05
CA SER A 20 -1.51 9.13 1.40
C SER A 20 -1.68 8.06 0.32
N LEU A 21 -2.87 7.91 -0.28
CA LEU A 21 -3.06 7.00 -1.42
C LEU A 21 -2.15 7.37 -2.61
N TRP A 22 -2.03 8.66 -2.91
CA TRP A 22 -1.16 9.14 -3.99
C TRP A 22 0.33 8.97 -3.67
N GLU A 23 0.72 9.17 -2.41
CA GLU A 23 2.08 8.93 -1.94
C GLU A 23 2.45 7.45 -2.01
N LEU A 24 1.60 6.55 -1.52
CA LEU A 24 1.81 5.10 -1.62
C LEU A 24 1.92 4.63 -3.08
N LYS A 25 1.19 5.29 -3.99
CA LYS A 25 1.32 5.06 -5.43
C LYS A 25 2.64 5.61 -5.99
N SER A 26 3.02 6.85 -5.66
CA SER A 26 4.20 7.51 -6.24
C SER A 26 5.51 6.86 -5.77
N THR A 27 5.52 6.40 -4.52
CA THR A 27 6.63 5.65 -3.89
C THR A 27 6.67 4.18 -4.31
N LYS A 28 5.74 3.74 -5.17
CA LYS A 28 5.63 2.35 -5.68
C LYS A 28 5.36 1.29 -4.61
N VAL A 29 4.89 1.68 -3.43
CA VAL A 29 4.38 0.73 -2.42
C VAL A 29 3.15 0.00 -2.95
N LEU A 30 2.29 0.70 -3.70
CA LEU A 30 1.15 0.11 -4.39
C LEU A 30 1.51 -0.26 -5.84
N GLU A 31 1.51 -1.56 -6.12
CA GLU A 31 1.68 -2.14 -7.46
C GLU A 31 0.57 -1.72 -8.46
N ALA A 32 0.99 -1.34 -9.68
CA ALA A 32 0.08 -1.06 -10.80
C ALA A 32 -0.59 -2.34 -11.31
N GLY A 33 -1.83 -2.25 -11.77
CA GLY A 33 -2.64 -3.40 -12.21
C GLY A 33 -3.29 -4.15 -11.04
N LYS A 34 -2.62 -4.24 -9.89
CA LYS A 34 -3.14 -4.89 -8.68
C LYS A 34 -3.88 -3.90 -7.77
N HIS A 35 -3.18 -2.90 -7.27
CA HIS A 35 -3.73 -1.93 -6.30
C HIS A 35 -4.34 -0.70 -6.98
N TRP A 36 -3.91 -0.36 -8.19
CA TRP A 36 -4.44 0.78 -8.91
C TRP A 36 -4.31 0.60 -10.43
N ILE A 37 -5.16 1.30 -11.17
CA ILE A 37 -5.12 1.35 -12.64
C ILE A 37 -5.33 2.77 -13.15
N TYR A 38 -4.85 3.01 -14.37
CA TYR A 38 -5.30 4.14 -15.17
C TYR A 38 -6.66 3.82 -15.79
N VAL A 39 -7.65 4.70 -15.63
CA VAL A 39 -9.03 4.51 -16.14
C VAL A 39 -9.04 4.12 -17.62
N THR A 40 -8.15 4.72 -18.42
CA THR A 40 -8.08 4.48 -19.87
C THR A 40 -6.98 3.49 -20.26
N GLY A 41 -6.30 2.89 -19.29
CA GLY A 41 -5.10 2.07 -19.50
C GLY A 41 -3.86 2.86 -19.97
N LYS A 42 -3.98 4.19 -20.15
CA LYS A 42 -2.88 5.05 -20.61
C LYS A 42 -2.25 5.83 -19.46
N PRO A 43 -0.92 6.01 -19.46
CA PRO A 43 -0.26 6.88 -18.50
C PRO A 43 -0.88 8.28 -18.46
N ARG A 44 -0.87 8.90 -17.27
CA ARG A 44 -1.39 10.25 -16.98
C ARG A 44 -2.91 10.42 -17.06
N SER A 45 -3.70 9.36 -17.29
CA SER A 45 -5.16 9.46 -17.10
C SER A 45 -5.54 9.50 -15.62
N ASN A 46 -6.83 9.69 -15.35
CA ASN A 46 -7.39 9.47 -14.02
C ASN A 46 -7.02 8.07 -13.50
N VAL A 47 -6.83 7.98 -12.18
CA VAL A 47 -6.43 6.75 -11.48
C VAL A 47 -7.61 6.24 -10.65
N LEU A 48 -7.81 4.92 -10.68
CA LEU A 48 -8.70 4.22 -9.76
C LEU A 48 -7.88 3.31 -8.86
N PHE A 49 -8.31 3.20 -7.61
CA PHE A 49 -7.70 2.38 -6.57
C PHE A 49 -8.57 1.17 -6.28
N ASN A 50 -7.96 -0.02 -6.24
CA ASN A 50 -8.59 -1.27 -5.87
C ASN A 50 -8.70 -1.36 -4.34
N ILE A 51 -9.90 -1.19 -3.82
CA ILE A 51 -10.14 -1.12 -2.37
C ILE A 51 -9.81 -2.44 -1.69
N ASP A 52 -10.20 -3.55 -2.31
CA ASP A 52 -10.07 -4.87 -1.70
C ASP A 52 -8.60 -5.27 -1.59
N GLN A 53 -7.82 -5.03 -2.65
CA GLN A 53 -6.38 -5.31 -2.66
C GLN A 53 -5.60 -4.39 -1.73
N ILE A 54 -5.94 -3.09 -1.68
CA ILE A 54 -5.26 -2.16 -0.76
C ILE A 54 -5.59 -2.50 0.69
N ARG A 55 -6.82 -2.92 0.99
CA ARG A 55 -7.18 -3.37 2.35
C ARG A 55 -6.42 -4.63 2.74
N GLN A 56 -6.28 -5.59 1.82
CA GLN A 56 -5.45 -6.77 2.07
C GLN A 56 -4.00 -6.38 2.36
N TRP A 57 -3.43 -5.46 1.57
CA TRP A 57 -2.12 -4.90 1.85
C TRP A 57 -2.01 -4.23 3.23
N GLN A 58 -3.01 -3.45 3.66
CA GLN A 58 -3.04 -2.86 5.00
C GLN A 58 -2.98 -3.95 6.09
N ILE A 59 -3.79 -5.00 5.95
CA ILE A 59 -3.82 -6.13 6.90
C ILE A 59 -2.46 -6.83 6.95
N ASP A 60 -1.87 -7.12 5.79
CA ASP A 60 -0.60 -7.82 5.71
C ASP A 60 0.55 -6.98 6.29
N MET A 61 0.53 -5.67 6.05
CA MET A 61 1.48 -4.74 6.68
C MET A 61 1.30 -4.65 8.19
N THR A 62 0.08 -4.59 8.70
CA THR A 62 -0.16 -4.63 10.15
C THR A 62 0.40 -5.93 10.75
N LYS A 63 0.11 -7.09 10.15
CA LYS A 63 0.68 -8.36 10.62
C LYS A 63 2.19 -8.39 10.59
N TYR A 64 2.81 -7.83 9.54
CA TYR A 64 4.26 -7.75 9.43
C TYR A 64 4.87 -6.83 10.50
N ILE A 65 4.25 -5.69 10.78
CA ILE A 65 4.70 -4.73 11.79
C ILE A 65 4.59 -5.33 13.20
N GLU A 66 3.49 -6.02 13.49
CA GLU A 66 3.20 -6.63 14.79
C GLU A 66 3.83 -8.04 14.95
N SER A 67 4.51 -8.57 13.92
CA SER A 67 5.14 -9.88 14.00
C SER A 67 6.45 -9.80 14.81
N PRO A 68 6.66 -10.69 15.80
CA PRO A 68 7.91 -10.75 16.58
C PRO A 68 9.14 -11.10 15.73
N GLU A 69 8.97 -11.60 14.50
CA GLU A 69 10.08 -11.82 13.56
C GLU A 69 10.77 -10.53 13.12
N ARG A 70 10.07 -9.39 13.22
CA ARG A 70 10.62 -8.07 12.92
C ARG A 70 11.65 -7.64 13.96
N ASP A 71 11.39 -7.97 15.23
CA ASP A 71 12.29 -7.70 16.36
C ASP A 71 13.58 -8.53 16.21
N ILE A 72 13.46 -9.81 15.89
CA ILE A 72 14.62 -10.71 15.67
C ILE A 72 15.49 -10.23 14.50
N LYS A 73 14.89 -9.70 13.42
CA LYS A 73 15.63 -9.23 12.25
C LYS A 73 16.30 -7.87 12.49
N ALA A 74 15.70 -7.00 13.31
CA ALA A 74 16.31 -5.75 13.76
C ALA A 74 17.50 -6.02 14.70
N GLU A 75 17.35 -6.93 15.66
CA GLU A 75 18.41 -7.33 16.58
C GLU A 75 19.65 -7.89 15.84
N LYS A 76 19.45 -8.73 14.83
CA LYS A 76 20.56 -9.26 13.99
C LYS A 76 21.26 -8.22 13.13
N GLN A 77 20.60 -7.10 12.79
CA GLN A 77 21.24 -6.02 12.05
C GLN A 77 22.08 -5.12 12.96
N ILE A 78 21.66 -4.93 14.22
CA ILE A 78 22.42 -4.18 15.22
C ILE A 78 23.69 -4.94 15.62
N SER A 79 23.61 -6.26 15.81
CA SER A 79 24.79 -7.07 16.16
C SER A 79 25.88 -7.06 15.09
N ASN A 80 25.51 -6.94 13.81
CA ASN A 80 26.47 -6.92 12.69
C ASN A 80 27.09 -5.53 12.42
N LEU A 81 26.71 -4.50 13.18
CA LEU A 81 27.27 -3.14 13.10
C LEU A 81 28.27 -2.85 14.23
N GLU A 82 28.33 -3.71 15.25
CA GLU A 82 29.22 -3.59 16.41
C GLU A 82 30.45 -4.53 16.35
N ASP A 83 30.62 -5.29 15.26
CA ASP A 83 31.79 -6.15 14.97
C ASP A 83 32.67 -5.60 13.83
#